data_AF-A0A1G1NHE8-F1
#
_entry.id   AF-A0A1G1NHE8-F1
#
_cell.length_a   1.000
_cell.length_b   1.000
_cell.length_c   1.000
_cell.angle_alpha   90.00
_cell.angle_beta   90.00
_cell.angle_gamma   90.00
#
_symmetry.space_group_name_H-M   'P 1'
#
loop_
_entity.id
_entity.type
_entity.pdbx_description
1 polymer ?
#
loop_
_entity_poly.entity_id
_entity_poly.type
_entity_poly.pdbx_seq_one_letter_code
_entity_poly.pdbx_strand_id
1 'polypeptide(L)'
;NRPKKKPLTIHIADTAAVKKMVGGIPPMAGRLMDRYWPGPLTIILKDRRGKKIGFRMPDNKVAFLLIKKAGIPVVAPSANISGNKPPTSAKEVLRALNGKIDIIIDGGKTKIGIESTVVDMTGQRPRVLREGAISKAEIGRI
;
A
#
# COMPACT_ATOMS: atom_id res chain seq x y z
N ASN A 1 18.63 -0.74 5.71
CA ASN A 1 18.60 0.61 6.34
C ASN A 1 17.32 1.39 6.02
N ARG A 2 16.16 0.98 6.56
CA ARG A 2 14.90 1.75 6.51
C ARG A 2 14.63 2.34 7.91
N PRO A 3 14.29 3.63 8.05
CA PRO A 3 13.97 4.20 9.36
C PRO A 3 12.78 3.48 10.01
N LYS A 4 12.89 3.06 11.28
CA LYS A 4 11.86 2.30 12.03
C LYS A 4 10.51 3.04 12.13
N LYS A 5 10.52 4.38 12.00
CA LYS A 5 9.32 5.23 12.07
C LYS A 5 8.49 5.27 10.78
N LYS A 6 9.01 4.78 9.64
CA LYS A 6 8.25 4.79 8.38
C LYS A 6 7.11 3.75 8.46
N PRO A 7 5.83 4.16 8.34
CA PRO A 7 4.73 3.21 8.41
C PRO A 7 4.89 2.12 7.34
N LEU A 8 4.54 0.89 7.73
CA LEU A 8 4.52 -0.26 6.83
C LEU A 8 3.13 -0.34 6.20
N THR A 9 3.10 -0.70 4.92
CA THR A 9 1.86 -0.93 4.19
C THR A 9 1.71 -2.43 3.97
N ILE A 10 0.63 -2.98 4.52
CA ILE A 10 0.19 -4.34 4.26
C ILE A 10 -0.60 -4.31 2.95
N HIS A 11 -0.18 -5.15 2.02
CA HIS A 11 -0.92 -5.41 0.80
C HIS A 11 -1.90 -6.56 1.03
N ILE A 12 -3.14 -6.36 0.60
CA ILE A 12 -4.25 -7.28 0.81
C ILE A 12 -4.85 -7.70 -0.54
N ALA A 13 -5.44 -8.89 -0.59
CA ALA A 13 -6.24 -9.36 -1.72
C ALA A 13 -7.74 -9.45 -1.37
N ASP A 14 -8.11 -9.15 -0.12
CA ASP A 14 -9.49 -9.19 0.38
C ASP A 14 -9.65 -8.17 1.52
N THR A 15 -10.73 -7.38 1.50
CA THR A 15 -11.05 -6.41 2.56
C THR A 15 -11.46 -7.09 3.87
N ALA A 16 -11.94 -8.34 3.83
CA ALA A 16 -12.20 -9.12 5.04
C ALA A 16 -10.94 -9.32 5.88
N ALA A 17 -9.74 -9.38 5.26
CA ALA A 17 -8.48 -9.42 5.99
C ALA A 17 -8.25 -8.17 6.84
N VAL A 18 -8.66 -6.99 6.35
CA VAL A 18 -8.59 -5.73 7.12
C VAL A 18 -9.44 -5.81 8.36
N LYS A 19 -10.70 -6.25 8.23
CA LYS A 19 -11.64 -6.40 9.35
C LYS A 19 -11.10 -7.30 10.46
N LYS A 20 -10.32 -8.33 10.12
CA LYS A 20 -9.65 -9.21 11.10
C LYS A 20 -8.52 -8.51 11.87
N MET A 21 -7.86 -7.52 11.27
CA MET A 21 -6.69 -6.83 11.84
C MET A 21 -7.04 -5.54 12.61
N VAL A 22 -8.13 -4.87 12.26
CA VAL A 22 -8.51 -3.57 12.85
C VAL A 22 -9.60 -3.70 13.91
N GLY A 23 -9.68 -2.70 14.79
CA GLY A 23 -10.78 -2.59 15.78
C GLY A 23 -12.10 -2.11 15.19
N GLY A 24 -12.06 -1.54 13.99
CA GLY A 24 -13.23 -1.07 13.24
C GLY A 24 -12.80 -0.32 11.98
N ILE A 25 -13.67 -0.29 10.97
CA ILE A 25 -13.46 0.48 9.75
C ILE A 25 -14.41 1.70 9.80
N PRO A 26 -13.89 2.94 9.89
CA PRO A 26 -14.75 4.12 9.83
C PRO A 26 -15.58 4.14 8.54
N PRO A 27 -16.84 4.63 8.55
CA PRO A 27 -17.71 4.63 7.37
C PRO A 27 -17.06 5.26 6.13
N MET A 28 -16.39 6.41 6.31
CA MET A 28 -15.68 7.09 5.23
C MET A 28 -14.47 6.29 4.72
N ALA A 29 -13.80 5.51 5.59
CA ALA A 29 -12.74 4.60 5.14
C ALA A 29 -13.33 3.48 4.28
N GLY A 30 -14.51 2.95 4.65
CA GLY A 30 -15.26 2.00 3.83
C GLY A 30 -15.56 2.56 2.43
N ARG A 31 -16.13 3.77 2.34
CA ARG A 31 -16.40 4.44 1.05
C ARG A 31 -15.15 4.60 0.17
N LEU A 32 -14.03 4.95 0.79
CA LEU A 32 -12.75 5.06 0.09
C LEU A 32 -12.23 3.69 -0.40
N MET A 33 -12.41 2.63 0.38
CA MET A 33 -12.09 1.26 -0.05
C MET A 33 -12.95 0.87 -1.25
N ASP A 34 -14.27 1.02 -1.15
CA ASP A 34 -15.20 0.60 -2.21
C ASP A 34 -14.94 1.32 -3.54
N ARG A 35 -14.50 2.59 -3.48
CA ARG A 35 -14.23 3.38 -4.68
C ARG A 35 -12.85 3.17 -5.28
N TYR A 36 -11.82 3.04 -4.46
CA TYR A 36 -10.42 3.11 -4.93
C TYR A 36 -9.65 1.80 -4.75
N TRP A 37 -10.26 0.74 -4.22
CA TRP A 37 -9.69 -0.60 -4.16
C TRP A 37 -10.43 -1.57 -5.10
N PRO A 38 -9.70 -2.40 -5.86
CA PRO A 38 -8.24 -2.41 -6.06
C PRO A 38 -7.73 -1.10 -6.70
N GLY A 39 -6.57 -0.60 -6.25
CA GLY A 39 -6.03 0.63 -6.82
C GLY A 39 -4.88 1.28 -6.07
N PRO A 40 -4.57 2.54 -6.40
CA PRO A 40 -3.42 3.26 -5.86
C PRO A 40 -3.75 4.07 -4.60
N LEU A 41 -4.66 3.57 -3.76
CA LEU A 41 -4.96 4.18 -2.46
C LEU A 41 -4.39 3.33 -1.31
N THR A 42 -3.72 3.99 -0.38
CA THR A 42 -3.32 3.41 0.91
C THR A 42 -4.11 4.08 2.03
N ILE A 43 -4.83 3.28 2.83
CA ILE A 43 -5.64 3.76 3.95
C ILE A 43 -4.97 3.33 5.25
N ILE A 44 -4.68 4.28 6.13
CA ILE A 44 -4.13 4.01 7.46
C ILE A 44 -5.27 3.90 8.46
N LEU A 45 -5.33 2.76 9.14
CA LEU A 45 -6.27 2.44 10.22
C LEU A 45 -5.53 2.08 11.49
N LYS A 46 -6.25 2.03 12.62
CA LYS A 46 -5.73 1.49 13.88
C LYS A 46 -6.01 0.00 13.95
N ASP A 47 -5.00 -0.79 14.28
CA ASP A 47 -5.20 -2.17 14.69
C ASP A 47 -5.94 -2.25 16.04
N ARG A 48 -6.24 -3.47 16.49
CA ARG A 48 -6.90 -3.70 17.79
C ARG A 48 -6.08 -3.22 19.00
N ARG A 49 -4.79 -2.94 18.83
CA ARG A 49 -3.88 -2.43 19.86
C ARG A 49 -3.66 -0.91 19.74
N GLY A 50 -4.39 -0.24 18.85
CA GLY A 50 -4.28 1.19 18.60
C GLY A 50 -3.10 1.61 17.71
N LYS A 51 -2.33 0.67 17.16
CA LYS A 51 -1.18 0.96 16.30
C LYS A 51 -1.64 1.29 14.89
N LYS A 52 -1.05 2.32 14.28
CA LYS A 52 -1.34 2.73 12.90
C LYS A 52 -0.74 1.74 11.90
N ILE A 53 -1.58 1.21 11.01
CA ILE A 53 -1.20 0.28 9.94
C ILE A 53 -1.78 0.80 8.63
N GLY A 54 -0.95 0.87 7.58
CA GLY A 54 -1.41 1.17 6.22
C GLY A 54 -1.87 -0.09 5.51
N PHE A 55 -3.00 -0.03 4.83
CA PHE A 55 -3.53 -1.11 4.01
C PHE A 55 -3.66 -0.64 2.56
N ARG A 56 -3.41 -1.53 1.61
CA ARG A 56 -3.62 -1.28 0.17
C ARG A 56 -4.03 -2.56 -0.53
N MET A 57 -5.07 -2.51 -1.35
CA MET A 57 -5.37 -3.57 -2.30
C MET A 57 -4.79 -3.16 -3.67
N PRO A 58 -3.69 -3.77 -4.14
CA PRO A 58 -3.05 -3.33 -5.37
C PRO A 58 -3.87 -3.73 -6.61
N ASP A 59 -4.09 -2.77 -7.51
CA ASP A 59 -4.57 -3.06 -8.87
C ASP A 59 -3.41 -3.52 -9.77
N ASN A 60 -2.94 -4.74 -9.52
CA ASN A 60 -1.96 -5.42 -10.35
C ASN A 60 -2.17 -6.93 -10.22
N LYS A 61 -2.44 -7.61 -11.34
CA LYS A 61 -2.77 -9.05 -11.35
C LYS A 61 -1.68 -9.91 -10.70
N VAL A 62 -0.40 -9.62 -10.95
CA VAL A 62 0.73 -10.37 -10.38
C VAL A 62 0.79 -10.18 -8.87
N ALA A 63 0.74 -8.93 -8.40
CA ALA A 63 0.76 -8.63 -6.97
C ALA A 63 -0.46 -9.23 -6.25
N PHE A 64 -1.65 -9.09 -6.82
CA PHE A 64 -2.88 -9.65 -6.27
C PHE A 64 -2.81 -11.17 -6.14
N LEU A 65 -2.37 -11.88 -7.19
CA LEU A 65 -2.21 -13.33 -7.17
C LEU A 65 -1.15 -13.79 -6.17
N LEU A 66 -0.03 -13.07 -6.06
CA LEU A 66 1.01 -13.33 -5.07
C LEU A 66 0.43 -13.24 -3.65
N ILE A 67 -0.26 -12.15 -3.32
CA ILE A 67 -0.85 -11.94 -1.99
C ILE A 67 -1.90 -13.00 -1.69
N LYS A 68 -2.78 -13.29 -2.67
CA LYS A 68 -3.82 -14.31 -2.54
C LYS A 68 -3.23 -15.70 -2.31
N LYS A 69 -2.20 -16.09 -3.07
CA LYS A 69 -1.53 -17.38 -2.94
C LYS A 69 -0.68 -17.49 -1.66
N ALA A 70 -0.09 -16.39 -1.20
CA ALA A 70 0.69 -16.38 0.03
C ALA A 70 -0.19 -16.68 1.26
N GLY A 71 -1.47 -16.31 1.24
CA GLY A 71 -2.40 -16.57 2.34
C GLY A 71 -2.08 -15.82 3.65
N ILE A 72 -1.06 -14.95 3.63
CA ILE A 72 -0.56 -14.19 4.78
C ILE A 72 -0.44 -12.70 4.43
N PRO A 73 -0.40 -11.79 5.43
CA PRO A 73 -0.17 -10.37 5.18
C PRO A 73 1.17 -10.12 4.48
N VAL A 74 1.15 -9.47 3.32
CA VAL A 74 2.37 -9.11 2.57
C VAL A 74 2.73 -7.66 2.84
N VAL A 75 3.77 -7.43 3.62
CA VAL A 75 4.32 -6.08 3.83
C VAL A 75 5.30 -5.78 2.71
N ALA A 76 5.01 -4.76 1.90
CA ALA A 76 5.86 -4.41 0.76
C ALA A 76 6.09 -2.88 0.69
N PRO A 77 7.23 -2.37 1.18
CA PRO A 77 7.67 -1.04 0.80
C PRO A 77 8.14 -1.01 -0.67
N SER A 78 8.48 0.17 -1.19
CA SER A 78 9.11 0.29 -2.51
C SER A 78 10.43 -0.50 -2.57
N ALA A 79 10.64 -1.23 -3.67
CA ALA A 79 11.76 -2.16 -3.85
C ALA A 79 13.07 -1.46 -4.22
N ASN A 80 13.49 -0.51 -3.38
CA ASN A 80 14.73 0.25 -3.54
C ASN A 80 15.50 0.36 -2.23
N ILE A 81 16.78 0.72 -2.35
CA ILE A 81 17.57 1.22 -1.23
C ILE A 81 16.94 2.54 -0.75
N SER A 82 16.72 2.67 0.56
CA SER A 82 16.08 3.84 1.15
C SER A 82 16.83 5.13 0.75
N GLY A 83 16.10 6.11 0.24
CA GLY A 83 16.65 7.36 -0.29
C GLY A 83 16.65 7.41 -1.82
N ASN A 84 16.66 6.26 -2.49
CA ASN A 84 16.62 6.19 -3.95
C ASN A 84 15.20 6.33 -4.49
N LYS A 85 15.10 6.69 -5.78
CA LYS A 85 13.84 6.69 -6.52
C LYS A 85 13.22 5.27 -6.52
N PRO A 86 11.90 5.14 -6.31
CA PRO A 86 11.23 3.85 -6.46
C PRO A 86 11.39 3.29 -7.88
N PRO A 87 11.60 1.97 -8.01
CA PRO A 87 11.77 1.34 -9.31
C PRO A 87 10.41 1.20 -10.00
N THR A 88 10.43 1.29 -11.32
CA THR A 88 9.25 1.09 -12.18
C THR A 88 9.37 -0.14 -13.06
N SER A 89 10.49 -0.87 -13.00
CA SER A 89 10.76 -2.09 -13.76
C SER A 89 11.59 -3.11 -12.96
N ALA A 90 11.49 -4.40 -13.29
CA ALA A 90 12.31 -5.44 -12.68
C ALA A 90 13.81 -5.19 -12.91
N LYS A 91 14.20 -4.66 -14.07
CA LYS A 91 15.60 -4.28 -14.36
C LYS A 91 16.12 -3.21 -13.40
N GLU A 92 15.29 -2.25 -12.99
CA GLU A 92 15.64 -1.25 -11.98
C GLU A 92 15.76 -1.87 -10.58
N VAL A 93 14.86 -2.79 -10.23
CA VAL A 93 14.93 -3.55 -8.96
C VAL A 93 16.23 -4.35 -8.90
N LEU A 94 16.55 -5.09 -9.96
CA LEU A 94 17.77 -5.89 -10.05
C LEU A 94 19.00 -5.01 -9.88
N ARG A 95 19.10 -3.87 -10.60
CA ARG A 95 20.22 -2.94 -10.42
C ARG A 95 20.35 -2.42 -8.98
N ALA A 96 19.24 -2.19 -8.29
CA ALA A 96 19.24 -1.64 -6.94
C ALA A 96 19.50 -2.69 -5.84
N LEU A 97 19.06 -3.94 -6.04
CA LEU A 97 18.99 -4.96 -5.00
C LEU A 97 19.69 -6.27 -5.37
N ASN A 98 20.52 -6.30 -6.42
CA ASN A 98 21.25 -7.50 -6.82
C ASN A 98 22.04 -8.09 -5.63
N GLY A 99 21.89 -9.40 -5.41
CA GLY A 99 22.52 -10.11 -4.29
C GLY A 99 21.97 -9.75 -2.90
N LYS A 100 20.86 -9.01 -2.79
CA LYS A 100 20.24 -8.61 -1.51
C LYS A 100 18.82 -9.15 -1.32
N ILE A 101 18.26 -9.81 -2.33
CA ILE A 101 16.90 -10.36 -2.35
C ILE A 101 16.93 -11.74 -3.02
N ASP A 102 16.05 -12.63 -2.56
CA ASP A 102 16.00 -14.02 -3.04
C ASP A 102 15.34 -14.13 -4.42
N ILE A 103 14.30 -13.33 -4.66
CA ILE A 103 13.42 -13.46 -5.83
C ILE A 103 13.03 -12.10 -6.37
N ILE A 104 12.97 -11.99 -7.70
CA ILE A 104 12.32 -10.89 -8.44
C ILE A 104 11.25 -11.51 -9.34
N ILE A 105 10.04 -10.99 -9.28
CA ILE A 105 8.98 -11.33 -10.24
C ILE A 105 8.90 -10.21 -11.28
N ASP A 106 9.25 -10.52 -12.53
CA ASP A 106 9.15 -9.56 -13.63
C ASP A 106 7.72 -9.54 -14.19
N GLY A 107 7.01 -8.44 -13.90
CA GLY A 107 5.68 -8.15 -14.43
C GLY A 107 5.67 -7.02 -15.46
N GLY A 108 6.83 -6.64 -16.00
CA GLY A 108 6.99 -5.49 -16.88
C GLY A 108 7.06 -4.14 -16.15
N LYS A 109 6.84 -3.04 -16.89
CA LYS A 109 6.82 -1.69 -16.33
C LYS A 109 5.53 -1.42 -15.54
N THR A 110 5.62 -0.65 -14.46
CA THR A 110 4.44 -0.18 -13.73
C THR A 110 3.62 0.78 -14.60
N LYS A 111 2.29 0.64 -14.60
CA LYS A 111 1.40 1.44 -15.46
C LYS A 111 1.33 2.92 -15.06
N ILE A 112 1.29 3.20 -13.75
CA ILE A 112 1.09 4.55 -13.21
C ILE A 112 2.43 5.29 -13.04
N GLY A 113 3.51 4.57 -12.69
CA GLY A 113 4.83 5.17 -12.44
C GLY A 113 4.96 6.05 -11.18
N ILE A 114 3.83 6.38 -10.53
CA ILE A 114 3.76 7.20 -9.31
C ILE A 114 3.23 6.34 -8.15
N GLU A 115 3.66 6.66 -6.92
CA GLU A 115 3.25 5.95 -5.72
C GLU A 115 1.76 6.14 -5.36
N SER A 116 1.27 5.31 -4.44
CA SER A 116 -0.08 5.44 -3.91
C SER A 116 -0.27 6.72 -3.09
N THR A 117 -1.48 7.27 -3.18
CA THR A 117 -1.98 8.28 -2.23
C THR A 117 -2.16 7.63 -0.87
N VAL A 118 -1.75 8.31 0.21
CA VAL A 118 -1.81 7.79 1.58
C VAL A 118 -2.74 8.66 2.41
N VAL A 119 -3.81 8.07 2.96
CA VAL A 119 -4.81 8.76 3.78
C VAL A 119 -4.82 8.17 5.19
N ASP A 120 -4.63 9.03 6.19
CA ASP A 120 -4.78 8.70 7.60
C ASP A 120 -6.23 8.86 8.05
N MET A 121 -6.86 7.72 8.36
CA MET A 121 -8.26 7.61 8.83
C MET A 121 -8.34 7.31 10.34
N THR A 122 -7.26 7.55 11.08
CA THR A 122 -7.18 7.20 12.52
C THR A 122 -7.59 8.31 13.48
N GLY A 123 -7.82 9.52 12.98
CA GLY A 123 -8.28 10.69 13.74
C GLY A 123 -9.73 11.06 13.42
N GLN A 124 -10.21 12.16 13.99
CA GLN A 124 -11.58 12.66 13.76
C GLN A 124 -11.83 13.10 12.32
N ARG A 125 -10.78 13.56 11.61
CA ARG A 125 -10.85 14.00 10.21
C ARG A 125 -9.81 13.24 9.38
N PRO A 126 -10.13 12.85 8.13
CA PRO A 126 -9.15 12.30 7.19
C PRO A 126 -7.99 13.25 6.98
N ARG A 127 -6.78 12.70 6.87
CA ARG A 127 -5.61 13.48 6.48
C ARG A 127 -4.87 12.81 5.35
N VAL A 128 -4.74 13.47 4.21
CA VAL A 128 -3.85 13.04 3.14
C VAL A 128 -2.40 13.29 3.59
N LEU A 129 -1.66 12.22 3.87
CA LEU A 129 -0.25 12.28 4.31
C LEU A 129 0.71 12.33 3.13
N ARG A 130 0.30 11.77 2.00
CA ARG A 130 1.01 11.82 0.73
C ARG A 130 0.00 11.83 -0.40
N GLU A 131 0.08 12.85 -1.24
CA GLU A 131 -0.59 12.84 -2.53
C GLU A 131 0.23 11.99 -3.51
N GLY A 132 -0.45 11.10 -4.23
CA GLY A 132 0.13 10.19 -5.22
C GLY A 132 -0.78 10.15 -6.44
N ALA A 133 -1.10 8.96 -6.94
CA ALA A 133 -1.94 8.79 -8.11
C ALA A 133 -3.40 9.31 -7.99
N ILE A 134 -3.89 9.54 -6.76
CA ILE A 134 -5.22 10.13 -6.48
C ILE A 134 -5.00 11.48 -5.79
N SER A 135 -5.54 12.55 -6.35
CA SER A 135 -5.36 13.89 -5.80
C SER A 135 -6.08 14.06 -4.45
N LYS A 136 -5.60 14.98 -3.60
CA LYS A 136 -6.30 15.35 -2.36
C LYS A 136 -7.72 15.85 -2.63
N ALA A 137 -7.94 16.53 -3.76
CA ALA A 137 -9.25 17.02 -4.16
C ALA A 137 -10.24 15.87 -4.43
N GLU A 138 -9.80 14.80 -5.11
CA GLU A 138 -10.62 13.60 -5.34
C GLU A 138 -10.94 12.85 -4.04
N ILE A 139 -9.99 12.78 -3.11
CA ILE A 139 -10.24 12.22 -1.77
C ILE A 139 -11.28 13.05 -1.01
N GLY A 140 -11.23 14.37 -1.11
CA GLY A 140 -12.15 15.28 -0.41
C GLY A 140 -13.59 15.28 -0.93
N ARG A 141 -13.88 14.62 -2.06
CA ARG A 141 -15.24 14.48 -2.62
C ARG A 141 -15.99 13.25 -2.08
N ILE A 142 -15.37 12.45 -1.22
CA ILE A 142 -15.92 11.23 -0.60
C ILE A 142 -16.32 11.51 0.84
#